data_AF-A0A0L0UJE7-F1
#
_entry.id   AF-A0A0L0UJE7-F1
#
_cell.length_a   1.000
_cell.length_b   1.000
_cell.length_c   1.000
_cell.angle_alpha   90.00
_cell.angle_beta   90.00
_cell.angle_gamma   90.00
#
_symmetry.space_group_name_H-M   'P 1'
#
loop_
_entity.id
_entity.type
_entity.pdbx_description
1 polymer ?
#
loop_
_entity_poly.entity_id
_entity_poly.type
_entity_poly.pdbx_seq_one_letter_code
_entity_poly.pdbx_strand_id
1 'polypeptide(L)'
;MQMSAFKKKFRYVDLVDLYVQRRTQVEFCKCLDDAVRLLKRGYLPGSPVKPQTAFSLPLLIFHHHMWNHSHIGMQPFTLALTEFLEPRSERLFVEKGNHVTHK
;
A
#
# COMPACT_ATOMS: atom_id res chain seq x y z
N MET A 1 -33.25 -7.81 -13.02
CA MET A 1 -32.32 -7.37 -11.95
C MET A 1 -31.74 -6.03 -12.36
N GLN A 2 -32.33 -4.92 -11.89
CA GLN A 2 -31.85 -3.57 -12.23
C GLN A 2 -30.51 -3.32 -11.54
N MET A 3 -29.45 -3.13 -12.33
CA MET A 3 -28.17 -2.61 -11.85
C MET A 3 -28.34 -1.13 -11.56
N SER A 4 -28.67 -0.76 -10.32
CA SER A 4 -28.55 0.64 -9.92
C SER A 4 -27.08 1.05 -10.03
N ALA A 5 -26.83 2.18 -10.69
CA ALA A 5 -25.47 2.69 -10.83
C ALA A 5 -24.99 3.19 -9.46
N PHE A 6 -24.14 2.41 -8.79
CA PHE A 6 -23.53 2.83 -7.54
C PHE A 6 -22.63 4.05 -7.75
N LYS A 7 -22.77 5.06 -6.90
CA LYS A 7 -21.93 6.27 -6.96
C LYS A 7 -20.45 5.91 -6.76
N LYS A 8 -19.65 6.21 -7.78
CA LYS A 8 -18.19 6.04 -7.78
C LYS A 8 -17.54 7.21 -7.04
N LYS A 9 -16.48 6.92 -6.29
CA LYS A 9 -15.64 7.89 -5.60
C LYS A 9 -14.18 7.56 -5.88
N PHE A 10 -13.40 8.57 -6.20
CA PHE A 10 -11.96 8.43 -6.38
C PHE A 10 -11.25 8.91 -5.12
N ARG A 11 -10.26 8.15 -4.66
CA ARG A 11 -9.40 8.52 -3.53
C ARG A 11 -7.97 8.10 -3.80
N TYR A 12 -7.02 8.86 -3.30
CA TYR A 12 -5.62 8.47 -3.33
C TYR A 12 -5.34 7.37 -2.32
N VAL A 13 -4.54 6.39 -2.75
CA VAL A 13 -3.99 5.31 -1.93
C VAL A 13 -2.51 5.19 -2.26
N ASP A 14 -1.69 5.14 -1.23
CA ASP A 14 -0.26 4.88 -1.32
C ASP A 14 -0.05 3.38 -1.53
N LEU A 15 0.32 3.01 -2.75
CA LEU A 15 0.58 1.63 -3.14
C LEU A 15 2.07 1.36 -3.00
N VAL A 16 2.43 0.37 -2.20
CA VAL A 16 3.81 -0.06 -1.97
C VAL A 16 4.01 -1.45 -2.56
N ASP A 17 4.99 -1.59 -3.44
CA ASP A 17 5.39 -2.88 -3.99
C ASP A 17 6.92 -3.10 -3.85
N LEU A 18 7.44 -4.14 -4.49
CA LEU A 18 8.86 -4.51 -4.41
C LEU A 18 9.80 -3.52 -5.09
N TYR A 19 9.29 -2.74 -6.05
CA TYR A 19 10.10 -1.93 -6.95
C TYR A 19 9.80 -0.43 -6.81
N VAL A 20 8.59 -0.08 -6.39
CA VAL A 20 8.15 1.31 -6.28
C VAL A 20 7.13 1.52 -5.16
N GLN A 21 7.14 2.71 -4.57
CA GLN A 21 6.01 3.28 -3.85
C GLN A 21 5.39 4.43 -4.65
N ARG A 22 4.07 4.49 -4.76
CA ARG A 22 3.39 5.53 -5.54
C ARG A 22 2.01 5.88 -5.02
N ARG A 23 1.63 7.15 -5.12
CA ARG A 23 0.29 7.61 -4.77
C ARG A 23 -0.65 7.46 -5.96
N THR A 24 -1.56 6.51 -5.88
CA THR A 24 -2.46 6.15 -6.99
C THR A 24 -3.91 6.54 -6.70
N GLN A 25 -4.59 7.13 -7.68
CA GLN A 25 -6.02 7.39 -7.58
C GLN A 25 -6.82 6.11 -7.84
N VAL A 26 -7.49 5.60 -6.80
CA VAL A 26 -8.29 4.37 -6.86
C VAL A 26 -9.77 4.71 -6.82
N GLU A 27 -10.52 4.06 -7.72
CA GLU A 27 -11.98 4.13 -7.77
C GLU A 27 -12.59 3.15 -6.77
N PHE A 28 -13.48 3.67 -5.94
CA PHE A 28 -14.28 2.96 -4.94
C PHE A 28 -15.78 3.21 -5.17
N CYS A 29 -16.61 2.34 -4.62
CA CYS A 29 -18.07 2.42 -4.69
C CYS A 29 -18.68 1.76 -3.45
N LYS A 30 -19.96 2.00 -3.17
CA LYS A 30 -20.71 1.20 -2.18
C LYS A 30 -21.01 -0.23 -2.66
N CYS A 31 -20.64 -0.58 -3.89
CA CYS A 31 -20.90 -1.86 -4.51
C CYS A 31 -19.92 -2.97 -4.10
N LEU A 32 -18.74 -2.60 -3.60
CA LEU A 32 -17.69 -3.52 -3.17
C LEU A 32 -16.92 -2.86 -2.04
N ASP A 33 -16.63 -3.63 -0.99
CA ASP A 33 -15.80 -3.17 0.11
C ASP A 33 -14.41 -2.69 -0.39
N ASP A 34 -13.90 -1.62 0.24
CA ASP A 34 -12.64 -0.99 -0.14
C ASP A 34 -11.46 -1.97 -0.06
N ALA A 35 -11.42 -2.81 0.97
CA ALA A 35 -10.39 -3.83 1.15
C ALA A 35 -10.46 -4.87 0.04
N VAL A 36 -11.66 -5.35 -0.28
CA VAL A 36 -11.87 -6.34 -1.35
C VAL A 36 -11.52 -5.76 -2.72
N ARG A 37 -11.81 -4.46 -2.96
CA ARG A 37 -11.42 -3.75 -4.18
C ARG A 37 -9.91 -3.70 -4.36
N LEU A 38 -9.16 -3.42 -3.30
CA LEU A 38 -7.69 -3.42 -3.32
C LEU A 38 -7.13 -4.85 -3.47
N LEU A 39 -7.74 -5.82 -2.80
CA LEU A 39 -7.34 -7.22 -2.90
C LEU A 39 -7.48 -7.75 -4.34
N LYS A 40 -8.58 -7.41 -5.03
CA LYS A 40 -8.76 -7.71 -6.46
C LYS A 40 -7.70 -7.07 -7.37
N ARG A 41 -7.03 -6.02 -6.90
CA ARG A 41 -5.91 -5.38 -7.61
C ARG A 41 -4.55 -5.96 -7.20
N GLY A 42 -4.52 -6.97 -6.34
CA GLY A 42 -3.29 -7.58 -5.85
C GLY A 42 -2.64 -6.84 -4.68
N TYR A 43 -3.42 -6.06 -3.91
CA TYR A 43 -2.92 -5.30 -2.76
C TYR A 43 -3.70 -5.62 -1.48
N LEU A 44 -2.97 -5.84 -0.38
CA LEU A 44 -3.55 -5.92 0.96
C LEU A 44 -3.62 -4.51 1.59
N PRO A 45 -4.79 -4.05 2.05
CA PRO A 45 -4.91 -2.73 2.67
C PRO A 45 -4.24 -2.68 4.05
N GLY A 46 -3.63 -1.54 4.37
CA GLY A 46 -3.10 -1.28 5.71
C GLY A 46 -4.16 -0.96 6.77
N SER A 47 -5.41 -0.72 6.37
CA SER A 47 -6.55 -0.57 7.28
C SER A 47 -7.86 -1.08 6.66
N PRO A 48 -8.77 -1.66 7.47
CA PRO A 48 -9.97 -2.31 6.94
C PRO A 48 -11.06 -1.36 6.46
N VAL A 49 -11.16 -0.14 7.04
CA VAL A 49 -12.30 0.77 6.80
C VAL A 49 -12.01 1.82 5.73
N LYS A 50 -10.83 2.43 5.76
CA LYS A 50 -10.48 3.54 4.88
C LYS A 50 -8.98 3.48 4.55
N PRO A 51 -8.56 2.55 3.69
CA PRO A 51 -7.15 2.34 3.41
C PRO A 51 -6.53 3.58 2.78
N GLN A 52 -5.50 4.10 3.44
CA GLN A 52 -4.62 5.14 2.89
C GLN A 52 -3.37 4.52 2.24
N THR A 53 -2.98 3.33 2.69
CA THR A 53 -1.83 2.57 2.18
C THR A 53 -2.28 1.15 1.87
N ALA A 54 -1.68 0.54 0.85
CA ALA A 54 -1.86 -0.88 0.55
C ALA A 54 -0.56 -1.49 0.02
N PHE A 55 -0.27 -2.72 0.43
CA PHE A 55 0.95 -3.45 0.11
C PHE A 55 0.68 -4.52 -0.93
N SER A 56 1.53 -4.62 -1.94
CA SER A 56 1.33 -5.65 -2.96
C SER A 56 1.46 -7.05 -2.36
N LEU A 57 0.63 -7.99 -2.81
CA LEU A 57 0.74 -9.38 -2.36
C LEU A 57 2.14 -9.98 -2.65
N PRO A 58 2.79 -9.72 -3.81
CA PRO A 58 4.18 -10.15 -4.03
C PRO A 58 5.17 -9.61 -2.99
N LEU A 59 5.03 -8.36 -2.55
CA LEU A 59 5.86 -7.80 -1.49
C LEU A 59 5.69 -8.56 -0.17
N LEU A 60 4.45 -8.88 0.20
CA LEU A 60 4.16 -9.61 1.43
C LEU A 60 4.64 -11.07 1.38
N ILE A 61 4.48 -11.72 0.22
CA ILE A 61 4.99 -13.08 -0.01
C ILE A 61 6.52 -13.08 0.06
N PHE A 62 7.18 -12.09 -0.54
CA PHE A 62 8.63 -11.95 -0.46
C PHE A 62 9.11 -11.78 0.99
N HIS A 63 8.46 -10.90 1.76
CA HIS A 63 8.74 -10.77 3.20
C HIS A 63 8.59 -12.11 3.94
N HIS A 64 7.53 -12.88 3.65
CA HIS A 64 7.32 -14.19 4.26
C HIS A 64 8.48 -15.16 3.98
N HIS A 65 8.99 -15.20 2.74
CA HIS A 65 10.17 -16.00 2.41
C HIS A 65 11.42 -15.53 3.15
N MET A 66 11.65 -14.20 3.24
CA MET A 66 12.79 -13.63 3.97
C MET A 66 12.73 -13.93 5.46
N TRP A 67 11.53 -13.89 6.04
CA TRP A 67 11.29 -14.33 7.42
C TRP A 67 11.60 -15.82 7.59
N ASN A 68 11.05 -16.69 6.73
CA ASN A 68 11.21 -18.14 6.87
C ASN A 68 12.63 -18.65 6.62
N HIS A 69 13.36 -18.06 5.66
CA HIS A 69 14.66 -18.56 5.23
C HIS A 69 15.84 -17.78 5.82
N SER A 70 15.64 -16.53 6.22
CA SER A 70 16.71 -15.66 6.69
C SER A 70 16.42 -15.01 8.06
N HIS A 71 15.28 -15.33 8.69
CA HIS A 71 14.85 -14.77 9.98
C HIS A 71 14.83 -13.24 9.99
N ILE A 72 14.61 -12.62 8.84
CA ILE A 72 14.54 -11.17 8.72
C ILE A 72 13.18 -10.74 9.27
N GLY A 73 13.20 -10.10 10.44
CA GLY A 73 12.01 -9.52 11.05
C GLY A 73 11.42 -8.35 10.27
N MET A 74 10.20 -7.98 10.66
CA MET A 74 9.47 -6.88 10.03
C MET A 74 10.26 -5.57 10.03
N GLN A 75 10.86 -5.18 11.16
CA GLN A 75 11.59 -3.92 11.27
C GLN A 75 12.82 -3.82 10.34
N PRO A 76 13.77 -4.79 10.32
CA PRO A 76 14.88 -4.73 9.38
C PRO A 76 14.40 -4.80 7.91
N PHE A 77 13.33 -5.55 7.64
CA PHE A 77 12.74 -5.61 6.31
C PHE A 77 12.19 -4.24 5.86
N THR A 78 11.40 -3.57 6.70
CA THR A 78 10.78 -2.28 6.35
C THR A 78 11.82 -1.17 6.20
N LEU A 79 12.87 -1.16 7.03
CA LEU A 79 13.99 -0.23 6.89
C LEU A 79 14.71 -0.41 5.55
N ALA A 80 15.11 -1.65 5.23
CA ALA A 80 15.77 -1.96 3.97
C ALA A 80 14.88 -1.63 2.76
N LEU A 81 13.58 -1.93 2.84
CA LEU A 81 12.61 -1.59 1.80
C LEU A 81 12.50 -0.07 1.62
N THR A 82 12.46 0.69 2.71
CA THR A 82 12.39 2.17 2.68
C THR A 82 13.63 2.75 2.02
N GLU A 83 14.82 2.34 2.45
CA GLU A 83 16.10 2.77 1.87
C GLU A 83 16.21 2.42 0.38
N PHE A 84 15.68 1.25 -0.01
CA PHE A 84 15.67 0.80 -1.40
C PHE A 84 14.69 1.61 -2.26
N LEU A 85 13.48 1.90 -1.76
CA LEU A 85 12.41 2.54 -2.53
C LEU A 85 12.49 4.06 -2.57
N GLU A 86 12.90 4.73 -1.49
CA GLU A 86 12.91 6.19 -1.37
C GLU A 86 13.66 6.90 -2.53
N PRO A 87 14.84 6.46 -2.99
CA PRO A 87 15.53 7.08 -4.11
C PRO A 87 14.86 6.84 -5.48
N ARG A 88 13.98 5.84 -5.57
CA ARG A 88 13.41 5.32 -6.84
C ARG A 88 11.95 5.70 -7.04
N SER A 89 11.34 6.28 -6.02
CA SER A 89 9.90 6.45 -5.93
C SER A 89 9.51 7.89 -5.71
N GLU A 90 8.24 8.19 -5.94
CA GLU A 90 7.67 9.47 -5.51
C GLU A 90 7.77 9.57 -3.99
N ARG A 91 8.21 10.74 -3.49
CA ARG A 91 8.17 11.00 -2.04
C ARG A 91 6.73 11.09 -1.59
N LEU A 92 6.31 10.13 -0.78
CA LEU A 92 5.00 10.10 -0.17
C LEU A 92 5.02 10.94 1.10
N PHE A 93 4.53 12.18 1.01
CA PHE A 93 4.39 13.01 2.20
C PHE A 93 3.18 12.58 3.01
N VAL A 94 3.38 12.38 4.32
CA VAL A 94 2.28 12.38 5.29
C VAL A 94 1.71 13.79 5.32
N GLU A 95 0.39 13.91 5.19
CA GLU A 95 -0.30 15.20 5.03
C GLU A 95 -0.05 16.19 6.21
N LYS A 96 0.61 15.78 7.29
CA LYS A 96 0.98 16.59 8.47
C LYS A 96 2.26 16.15 9.22
N GLY A 97 3.28 15.60 8.56
CA GLY A 97 4.52 15.16 9.22
C GLY A 97 5.69 16.10 8.96
N ASN A 98 6.13 16.88 9.96
CA ASN A 98 7.46 17.49 9.93
C ASN A 98 8.49 16.37 9.92
N HIS A 99 9.21 16.21 8.81
CA HIS A 99 10.30 15.23 8.74
C HIS A 99 11.41 15.71 9.68
N VAL A 100 11.76 14.91 10.70
CA VAL A 100 13.06 15.06 11.35
C VAL A 100 14.08 14.58 10.33
N THR A 101 14.76 15.51 9.69
CA THR A 101 15.95 15.21 8.87
C THR A 101 17.04 14.83 9.86
N HIS A 102 17.32 13.53 10.01
CA HIS A 102 18.59 13.12 10.59
C HIS A 102 19.69 13.55 9.60
N LYS A 103 20.49 14.51 10.05
CA LYS A 103 21.68 15.03 9.40
C LYS A 103 22.89 14.22 9.83
#